data_AF-A0A7V3WEH1-F1
#
_entry.id   AF-A0A7V3WEH1-F1
#
_cell.length_a   1.000
_cell.length_b   1.000
_cell.length_c   1.000
_cell.angle_alpha   90.00
_cell.angle_beta   90.00
_cell.angle_gamma   90.00
#
_symmetry.space_group_name_H-M   'P 1'
#
loop_
_entity.id
_entity.type
_entity.pdbx_description
1 polymer ?
#
loop_
_entity_poly.entity_id
_entity_poly.type
_entity_poly.pdbx_seq_one_letter_code
_entity_poly.pdbx_strand_id
1 'polypeptide(L)'
;MQSPSVSTVVCTRGSAYARLKPVGVREVQLTGGLLCERFQTNIAAGIPAGWRQLWESYTIPNFYVVSGRRPGEVQGPRYIDSDGYKWLEGACWAYAHTQDETLKAWIDEFVDVIEAAQEEDGYVNTHFMGERKSLRFTDLNHAHEIYCFGHLTQAAIAHHRVTGEDKLLNVARRFADLLYRLFGPEGRWGTCGHPEAEMALVELYRETGERRYLELASRMIDARGRKPPVLDGSIYLL
;
A
#
# COMPACT_ATOMS: atom_id res chain seq x y z
N MET A 1 7.80 11.75 -27.34
CA MET A 1 8.15 10.48 -26.69
C MET A 1 8.46 10.79 -25.24
N GLN A 2 7.60 10.40 -24.30
CA GLN A 2 7.94 10.48 -22.88
C GLN A 2 9.12 9.53 -22.65
N SER A 3 10.17 10.01 -21.97
CA SER A 3 11.26 9.15 -21.50
C SER A 3 10.65 7.97 -20.73
N PRO A 4 11.13 6.72 -20.89
CA PRO A 4 10.64 5.61 -20.09
C PRO A 4 10.69 6.05 -18.62
N SER A 5 9.52 6.00 -17.95
CA SER A 5 9.41 6.32 -16.54
C SER A 5 10.46 5.50 -15.80
N VAL A 6 11.43 6.17 -15.18
CA VAL A 6 12.45 5.46 -14.41
C VAL A 6 11.75 4.96 -13.15
N SER A 7 11.51 3.64 -13.10
CA SER A 7 10.87 2.97 -11.97
C SER A 7 11.79 3.08 -10.74
N THR A 8 11.69 4.16 -9.98
CA THR A 8 12.41 4.35 -8.71
C THR A 8 11.55 3.88 -7.55
N VAL A 9 12.16 3.40 -6.45
CA VAL A 9 11.41 3.11 -5.21
C VAL A 9 10.88 4.40 -4.58
N VAL A 10 11.68 5.47 -4.57
CA VAL A 10 11.28 6.81 -4.13
C VAL A 10 11.58 7.82 -5.23
N CYS A 11 10.57 8.53 -5.74
CA CYS A 11 10.74 9.47 -6.85
C CYS A 11 10.95 10.90 -6.34
N THR A 12 12.21 11.31 -6.18
CA THR A 12 12.56 12.68 -5.79
C THR A 12 12.91 13.60 -6.96
N ARG A 13 12.71 13.15 -8.21
CA ARG A 13 13.12 13.89 -9.42
C ARG A 13 12.46 15.27 -9.51
N GLY A 14 11.16 15.36 -9.23
CA GLY A 14 10.41 16.62 -9.20
C GLY A 14 10.59 17.46 -7.92
N SER A 15 11.35 16.99 -6.93
CA SER A 15 11.55 17.75 -5.69
C SER A 15 12.68 18.77 -5.84
N ALA A 16 12.35 20.06 -5.62
CA ALA A 16 13.30 21.17 -5.60
C ALA A 16 14.33 21.08 -4.46
N TYR A 17 14.00 20.33 -3.39
CA TYR A 17 14.84 20.21 -2.20
C TYR A 17 15.78 18.98 -2.25
N ALA A 18 15.50 18.01 -3.13
CA ALA A 18 16.30 16.80 -3.22
C ALA A 18 17.55 17.05 -4.08
N ARG A 19 18.72 17.06 -3.40
CA ARG A 19 20.04 17.21 -4.04
C ARG A 19 20.49 15.97 -4.80
N LEU A 20 20.12 14.79 -4.33
CA LEU A 20 20.43 13.50 -4.95
C LEU A 20 19.16 12.91 -5.58
N LYS A 21 19.31 12.33 -6.77
CA LYS A 21 18.23 11.67 -7.50
C LYS A 21 18.45 10.16 -7.46
N PRO A 22 17.46 9.37 -7.02
CA PRO A 22 17.54 7.92 -7.02
C PRO A 22 17.74 7.36 -8.42
N VAL A 23 18.48 6.27 -8.46
CA VAL A 23 18.65 5.42 -9.64
C VAL A 23 17.47 4.45 -9.69
N GLY A 24 16.95 4.20 -10.88
CA GLY A 24 15.84 3.29 -11.12
C GLY A 24 16.22 1.84 -10.82
N VAL A 25 15.21 1.05 -10.45
CA VAL A 25 15.43 -0.37 -10.13
C VAL A 25 16.00 -1.14 -11.32
N ARG A 26 15.61 -0.80 -12.56
CA ARG A 26 16.14 -1.41 -13.78
C ARG A 26 17.53 -0.91 -14.21
N GLU A 27 18.04 0.15 -13.58
CA GLU A 27 19.33 0.76 -13.94
C GLU A 27 20.50 0.15 -13.15
N VAL A 28 20.24 -0.75 -12.20
CA VAL A 28 21.27 -1.42 -11.39
C VAL A 28 21.17 -2.93 -11.57
N GLN A 29 22.29 -3.55 -11.92
CA GLN A 29 22.39 -5.01 -12.00
C GLN A 29 23.36 -5.53 -10.94
N LEU A 30 22.89 -6.46 -10.10
CA LEU A 30 23.76 -7.20 -9.19
C LEU A 30 24.40 -8.37 -9.96
N THR A 31 25.72 -8.35 -10.11
CA THR A 31 26.46 -9.33 -10.92
C THR A 31 27.09 -10.46 -10.09
N GLY A 32 27.14 -10.33 -8.76
CA GLY A 32 27.68 -11.35 -7.86
C GLY A 32 27.75 -10.91 -6.41
N GLY A 33 28.25 -11.80 -5.55
CA GLY A 33 28.46 -11.56 -4.11
C GLY A 33 27.17 -11.62 -3.27
N LEU A 34 27.31 -11.30 -1.98
CA LEU A 34 26.28 -11.50 -0.96
C LEU A 34 24.90 -10.93 -1.33
N LEU A 35 24.85 -9.69 -1.86
CA LEU A 35 23.57 -9.07 -2.20
C LEU A 35 22.90 -9.73 -3.41
N CYS A 36 23.69 -10.16 -4.40
CA CYS A 36 23.18 -10.91 -5.55
C CYS A 36 22.58 -12.24 -5.09
N GLU A 37 23.28 -12.98 -4.23
CA GLU A 37 22.82 -14.26 -3.67
C GLU A 37 21.52 -14.12 -2.88
N ARG A 38 21.40 -13.06 -2.04
CA ARG A 38 20.16 -12.76 -1.31
C ARG A 38 19.01 -12.39 -2.23
N PHE A 39 19.27 -11.57 -3.24
CA PHE A 39 18.28 -11.19 -4.24
C PHE A 39 17.76 -12.41 -5.02
N GLN A 40 18.66 -13.26 -5.51
CA GLN A 40 18.33 -14.51 -6.20
C GLN A 40 17.54 -15.47 -5.30
N THR A 41 17.94 -15.62 -4.04
CA THR A 41 17.21 -16.45 -3.06
C THR A 41 15.79 -15.92 -2.83
N ASN A 42 15.63 -14.60 -2.71
CA ASN A 42 14.32 -14.00 -2.53
C ASN A 42 13.42 -14.22 -3.74
N ILE A 43 13.94 -14.07 -4.97
CA ILE A 43 13.19 -14.36 -6.20
C ILE A 43 12.83 -15.85 -6.30
N ALA A 44 13.79 -16.74 -6.09
CA ALA A 44 13.62 -18.16 -6.35
C ALA A 44 12.79 -18.88 -5.26
N ALA A 45 12.82 -18.40 -4.02
CA ALA A 45 12.20 -19.07 -2.88
C ALA A 45 11.33 -18.15 -2.02
N GLY A 46 11.80 -16.94 -1.69
CA GLY A 46 11.10 -16.01 -0.79
C GLY A 46 9.73 -15.58 -1.32
N ILE A 47 9.69 -14.98 -2.52
CA ILE A 47 8.47 -14.47 -3.16
C ILE A 47 7.48 -15.62 -3.44
N PRO A 48 7.88 -16.76 -4.05
CA PRO A 48 6.97 -17.89 -4.24
C PRO A 48 6.44 -18.48 -2.92
N ALA A 49 7.26 -18.55 -1.86
CA ALA A 49 6.79 -19.00 -0.55
C ALA A 49 5.79 -18.01 0.07
N GLY A 50 6.05 -16.70 -0.06
CA GLY A 50 5.13 -15.66 0.36
C GLY A 50 3.76 -15.78 -0.30
N TRP A 51 3.72 -16.01 -1.62
CA TRP A 51 2.46 -16.23 -2.34
C TRP A 51 1.64 -17.37 -1.74
N ARG A 52 2.27 -18.53 -1.52
CA ARG A 52 1.60 -19.69 -0.89
C ARG A 52 1.12 -19.37 0.52
N GLN A 53 1.95 -18.72 1.32
CA GLN A 53 1.58 -18.35 2.70
C GLN A 53 0.42 -17.36 2.75
N LEU A 54 0.29 -16.44 1.80
CA LEU A 54 -0.85 -15.52 1.73
C LEU A 54 -2.18 -16.24 1.42
N TRP A 55 -2.12 -17.36 0.71
CA TRP A 55 -3.26 -18.25 0.53
C TRP A 55 -3.57 -19.04 1.80
N GLU A 56 -2.54 -19.61 2.45
CA GLU A 56 -2.69 -20.42 3.67
C GLU A 56 -3.12 -19.60 4.89
N SER A 57 -2.71 -18.33 4.97
CA SER A 57 -2.99 -17.42 6.08
C SER A 57 -4.34 -16.69 5.95
N TYR A 58 -5.11 -16.97 4.91
CA TYR A 58 -6.35 -16.28 4.54
C TYR A 58 -6.20 -14.85 4.00
N THR A 59 -4.98 -14.31 3.88
CA THR A 59 -4.79 -12.94 3.36
C THR A 59 -5.43 -12.75 1.98
N ILE A 60 -5.06 -13.57 0.97
CA ILE A 60 -5.68 -13.51 -0.36
C ILE A 60 -7.14 -14.02 -0.33
N PRO A 61 -7.46 -15.15 0.32
CA PRO A 61 -8.85 -15.61 0.44
C PRO A 61 -9.83 -14.58 1.00
N ASN A 62 -9.41 -13.71 1.93
CA ASN A 62 -10.26 -12.66 2.48
C ASN A 62 -10.74 -11.68 1.38
N PHE A 63 -9.88 -11.31 0.42
CA PHE A 63 -10.29 -10.47 -0.72
C PHE A 63 -11.31 -11.17 -1.61
N TYR A 64 -11.14 -12.48 -1.84
CA TYR A 64 -12.13 -13.28 -2.57
C TYR A 64 -13.47 -13.36 -1.84
N VAL A 65 -13.47 -13.41 -0.51
CA VAL A 65 -14.69 -13.39 0.32
C VAL A 65 -15.39 -12.04 0.20
N VAL A 66 -14.71 -10.92 0.44
CA VAL A 66 -15.35 -9.60 0.44
C VAL A 66 -15.75 -9.11 -0.95
N SER A 67 -15.10 -9.60 -2.01
CA SER A 67 -15.51 -9.36 -3.41
C SER A 67 -16.68 -10.25 -3.87
N GLY A 68 -17.15 -11.17 -3.03
CA GLY A 68 -18.21 -12.12 -3.37
C GLY A 68 -17.80 -13.24 -4.34
N ARG A 69 -16.50 -13.36 -4.66
CA ARG A 69 -15.97 -14.40 -5.56
C ARG A 69 -15.81 -15.75 -4.87
N ARG A 70 -15.88 -15.80 -3.54
CA ARG A 70 -15.82 -17.03 -2.73
C ARG A 70 -16.74 -16.92 -1.51
N PRO A 71 -17.50 -17.96 -1.14
CA PRO A 71 -18.23 -17.96 0.13
C PRO A 71 -17.26 -18.12 1.31
N GLY A 72 -17.60 -17.52 2.45
CA GLY A 72 -16.83 -17.67 3.69
C GLY A 72 -16.92 -16.43 4.57
N GLU A 73 -16.10 -16.43 5.62
CA GLU A 73 -15.94 -15.31 6.54
C GLU A 73 -14.50 -14.82 6.53
N VAL A 74 -14.31 -13.52 6.72
CA VAL A 74 -12.97 -12.91 6.82
C VAL A 74 -12.26 -13.38 8.09
N GLN A 75 -11.04 -13.89 7.93
CA GLN A 75 -10.22 -14.46 9.01
C GLN A 75 -8.97 -13.63 9.30
N GLY A 76 -8.37 -13.87 10.46
CA GLY A 76 -7.07 -13.30 10.82
C GLY A 76 -7.14 -11.88 11.43
N PRO A 77 -5.97 -11.29 11.74
CA PRO A 77 -5.90 -9.99 12.38
C PRO A 77 -6.37 -8.86 11.45
N ARG A 78 -6.83 -7.76 12.03
CA ARG A 78 -7.32 -6.57 11.30
C ARG A 78 -6.32 -5.86 10.38
N TYR A 79 -5.04 -6.19 10.50
CA TYR A 79 -3.95 -5.71 9.62
C TYR A 79 -3.50 -6.72 8.57
N ILE A 80 -4.14 -7.89 8.47
CA ILE A 80 -3.67 -9.01 7.64
C ILE A 80 -3.48 -8.63 6.16
N ASP A 81 -4.33 -7.75 5.63
CA ASP A 81 -4.24 -7.26 4.25
C ASP A 81 -2.87 -6.65 3.93
N SER A 82 -2.20 -6.05 4.94
CA SER A 82 -0.87 -5.47 4.76
C SER A 82 0.18 -6.51 4.36
N ASP A 83 0.07 -7.76 4.78
CA ASP A 83 1.00 -8.83 4.39
C ASP A 83 0.92 -9.09 2.89
N GLY A 84 -0.30 -9.05 2.36
CA GLY A 84 -0.55 -9.11 0.92
C GLY A 84 0.05 -7.91 0.20
N TYR A 85 -0.22 -6.68 0.66
CA TYR A 85 0.29 -5.48 0.01
C TYR A 85 1.83 -5.42 0.01
N LYS A 86 2.50 -5.76 1.12
CA LYS A 86 3.96 -5.83 1.20
C LYS A 86 4.55 -6.88 0.25
N TRP A 87 3.91 -8.05 0.15
CA TRP A 87 4.31 -9.06 -0.82
C TRP A 87 4.14 -8.56 -2.26
N LEU A 88 3.01 -7.90 -2.56
CA LEU A 88 2.70 -7.38 -3.88
C LEU A 88 3.70 -6.30 -4.32
N GLU A 89 4.10 -5.42 -3.40
CA GLU A 89 5.18 -4.45 -3.63
C GLU A 89 6.50 -5.16 -4.00
N GLY A 90 6.91 -6.14 -3.18
CA GLY A 90 8.13 -6.91 -3.42
C GLY A 90 8.09 -7.71 -4.73
N ALA A 91 6.93 -8.29 -5.05
CA ALA A 91 6.68 -9.01 -6.29
C ALA A 91 6.82 -8.08 -7.52
N CYS A 92 6.28 -6.86 -7.45
CA CYS A 92 6.45 -5.86 -8.53
C CYS A 92 7.92 -5.53 -8.74
N TRP A 93 8.69 -5.27 -7.66
CA TRP A 93 10.11 -4.98 -7.77
C TRP A 93 10.96 -6.14 -8.29
N ALA A 94 10.60 -7.38 -7.93
CA ALA A 94 11.21 -8.57 -8.50
C ALA A 94 10.88 -8.72 -9.99
N TYR A 95 9.61 -8.58 -10.38
CA TYR A 95 9.17 -8.63 -11.77
C TYR A 95 9.89 -7.59 -12.63
N ALA A 96 10.19 -6.40 -12.09
CA ALA A 96 10.94 -5.37 -12.79
C ALA A 96 12.32 -5.85 -13.30
N HIS A 97 12.93 -6.85 -12.64
CA HIS A 97 14.22 -7.43 -13.00
C HIS A 97 14.11 -8.78 -13.70
N THR A 98 13.14 -9.62 -13.30
CA THR A 98 13.04 -11.00 -13.80
C THR A 98 12.23 -11.10 -15.08
N GLN A 99 11.21 -10.23 -15.22
CA GLN A 99 10.17 -10.35 -16.26
C GLN A 99 9.55 -11.75 -16.30
N ASP A 100 9.41 -12.39 -15.13
CA ASP A 100 8.84 -13.73 -14.98
C ASP A 100 7.31 -13.69 -15.16
N GLU A 101 6.81 -14.43 -16.14
CA GLU A 101 5.38 -14.48 -16.49
C GLU A 101 4.50 -15.14 -15.41
N THR A 102 5.04 -16.08 -14.64
CA THR A 102 4.32 -16.69 -13.51
C THR A 102 4.13 -15.67 -12.41
N LEU A 103 5.17 -14.88 -12.12
CA LEU A 103 5.09 -13.80 -11.15
C LEU A 103 4.11 -12.71 -11.61
N LYS A 104 4.12 -12.35 -12.90
CA LYS A 104 3.13 -11.40 -13.46
C LYS A 104 1.71 -11.91 -13.28
N ALA A 105 1.44 -13.19 -13.54
CA ALA A 105 0.12 -13.77 -13.35
C ALA A 105 -0.36 -13.69 -11.89
N TRP A 106 0.50 -13.93 -10.91
CA TRP A 106 0.14 -13.78 -9.49
C TRP A 106 -0.10 -12.32 -9.09
N ILE A 107 0.70 -11.39 -9.62
CA ILE A 107 0.49 -9.94 -9.42
C ILE A 107 -0.88 -9.54 -9.96
N ASP A 108 -1.20 -9.92 -11.20
CA ASP A 108 -2.44 -9.55 -11.88
C ASP A 108 -3.66 -10.14 -11.18
N GLU A 109 -3.59 -11.42 -10.80
CA GLU A 109 -4.64 -12.08 -10.03
C GLU A 109 -4.92 -11.33 -8.73
N PHE A 110 -3.88 -10.93 -8.01
CA PHE A 110 -4.08 -10.28 -6.73
C PHE A 110 -4.60 -8.85 -6.89
N VAL A 111 -4.07 -8.08 -7.84
CA VAL A 111 -4.57 -6.74 -8.18
C VAL A 111 -6.05 -6.82 -8.57
N ASP A 112 -6.45 -7.80 -9.36
CA ASP A 112 -7.83 -7.97 -9.83
C ASP A 112 -8.81 -8.26 -8.68
N VAL A 113 -8.41 -9.06 -7.68
CA VAL A 113 -9.28 -9.34 -6.55
C VAL A 113 -9.29 -8.18 -5.53
N ILE A 114 -8.20 -7.42 -5.39
CA ILE A 114 -8.17 -6.18 -4.59
C ILE A 114 -9.12 -5.14 -5.19
N GLU A 115 -9.06 -4.92 -6.51
CA GLU A 115 -9.95 -3.97 -7.20
C GLU A 115 -11.42 -4.38 -7.03
N ALA A 116 -11.74 -5.65 -7.24
CA ALA A 116 -13.09 -6.16 -7.08
C ALA A 116 -13.61 -6.12 -5.64
N ALA A 117 -12.73 -6.12 -4.64
CA ALA A 117 -13.08 -5.98 -3.24
C ALA A 117 -13.38 -4.53 -2.84
N GLN A 118 -12.88 -3.53 -3.59
CA GLN A 118 -13.03 -2.12 -3.21
C GLN A 118 -14.49 -1.66 -3.27
N GLU A 119 -14.98 -1.09 -2.16
CA GLU A 119 -16.34 -0.56 -2.10
C GLU A 119 -16.51 0.74 -2.91
N GLU A 120 -17.76 1.12 -3.18
CA GLU A 120 -18.11 2.30 -3.98
C GLU A 120 -17.49 3.60 -3.42
N ASP A 121 -17.44 3.75 -2.10
CA ASP A 121 -16.86 4.90 -1.41
C ASP A 121 -15.32 4.97 -1.49
N GLY A 122 -14.68 3.91 -1.99
CA GLY A 122 -13.23 3.77 -2.12
C GLY A 122 -12.57 2.97 -0.99
N TYR A 123 -13.33 2.49 -0.01
CA TYR A 123 -12.77 1.73 1.12
C TYR A 123 -12.28 0.34 0.71
N VAL A 124 -11.07 -0.04 1.15
CA VAL A 124 -10.57 -1.42 1.05
C VAL A 124 -9.74 -1.84 2.27
N ASN A 125 -10.38 -2.58 3.18
CA ASN A 125 -9.75 -3.38 4.22
C ASN A 125 -10.73 -4.50 4.58
N THR A 126 -10.36 -5.74 4.29
CA THR A 126 -11.23 -6.90 4.35
C THR A 126 -11.86 -7.08 5.73
N HIS A 127 -11.13 -6.73 6.80
CA HIS A 127 -11.58 -6.91 8.18
C HIS A 127 -12.80 -6.06 8.55
N PHE A 128 -12.94 -4.85 7.98
CA PHE A 128 -14.02 -3.90 8.30
C PHE A 128 -15.03 -3.74 7.15
N MET A 129 -15.16 -4.78 6.32
CA MET A 129 -16.17 -4.88 5.26
C MET A 129 -17.36 -5.72 5.73
N GLY A 130 -18.45 -5.68 4.94
CA GLY A 130 -19.68 -6.40 5.27
C GLY A 130 -20.26 -5.96 6.63
N GLU A 131 -20.52 -6.91 7.51
CA GLU A 131 -21.16 -6.68 8.81
C GLU A 131 -20.37 -5.75 9.75
N ARG A 132 -19.05 -5.63 9.54
CA ARG A 132 -18.16 -4.77 10.35
C ARG A 132 -18.01 -3.36 9.79
N LYS A 133 -18.75 -2.99 8.74
CA LYS A 133 -18.69 -1.67 8.11
C LYS A 133 -18.95 -0.51 9.09
N SER A 134 -19.80 -0.72 10.10
CA SER A 134 -20.08 0.29 11.13
C SER A 134 -18.91 0.57 12.08
N LEU A 135 -17.88 -0.27 12.09
CA LEU A 135 -16.69 -0.14 12.94
C LEU A 135 -15.54 0.63 12.27
N ARG A 136 -15.73 1.07 11.02
CA ARG A 136 -14.68 1.79 10.29
C ARG A 136 -14.29 3.07 10.99
N PHE A 137 -12.99 3.28 11.14
CA PHE A 137 -12.36 4.44 11.73
C PHE A 137 -12.82 4.79 13.15
N THR A 138 -13.43 3.85 13.88
CA THR A 138 -13.84 4.09 15.27
C THR A 138 -12.67 3.95 16.25
N ASP A 139 -11.64 3.17 15.89
CA ASP A 139 -10.41 2.98 16.67
C ASP A 139 -9.18 3.28 15.80
N LEU A 140 -8.74 4.53 15.80
CA LEU A 140 -7.56 4.93 15.03
C LEU A 140 -6.23 4.46 15.63
N ASN A 141 -6.24 4.00 16.88
CA ASN A 141 -5.03 3.54 17.57
C ASN A 141 -4.62 2.15 17.14
N HIS A 142 -5.57 1.23 17.20
CA HIS A 142 -5.25 -0.17 17.07
C HIS A 142 -5.84 -0.79 15.82
N ALA A 143 -6.83 -0.22 15.14
CA ALA A 143 -7.52 -0.87 14.02
C ALA A 143 -6.66 -1.09 12.76
N HIS A 144 -5.56 -0.35 12.58
CA HIS A 144 -4.65 -0.45 11.42
C HIS A 144 -5.29 -0.18 10.04
N GLU A 145 -6.48 0.43 9.96
CA GLU A 145 -7.12 0.76 8.67
C GLU A 145 -6.23 1.69 7.82
N ILE A 146 -5.73 2.77 8.43
CA ILE A 146 -4.84 3.74 7.78
C ILE A 146 -3.45 3.13 7.50
N TYR A 147 -2.96 2.23 8.37
CA TYR A 147 -1.71 1.48 8.15
C TYR A 147 -1.80 0.57 6.91
N CYS A 148 -2.87 -0.21 6.79
CA CYS A 148 -3.12 -1.04 5.61
C CYS A 148 -3.24 -0.20 4.34
N PHE A 149 -3.89 0.97 4.42
CA PHE A 149 -3.93 1.92 3.30
C PHE A 149 -2.53 2.37 2.85
N GLY A 150 -1.62 2.64 3.78
CA GLY A 150 -0.26 3.04 3.43
C GLY A 150 0.48 1.96 2.65
N HIS A 151 0.44 0.71 3.12
CA HIS A 151 1.03 -0.42 2.39
C HIS A 151 0.35 -0.71 1.05
N LEU A 152 -0.98 -0.61 0.96
CA LEU A 152 -1.70 -0.67 -0.33
C LEU A 152 -1.15 0.37 -1.30
N THR A 153 -0.94 1.60 -0.81
CA THR A 153 -0.46 2.71 -1.62
C THR A 153 0.98 2.49 -2.11
N GLN A 154 1.86 1.96 -1.26
CA GLN A 154 3.22 1.57 -1.67
C GLN A 154 3.20 0.48 -2.76
N ALA A 155 2.38 -0.56 -2.57
CA ALA A 155 2.20 -1.62 -3.58
C ALA A 155 1.63 -1.08 -4.90
N ALA A 156 0.66 -0.17 -4.83
CA ALA A 156 0.05 0.49 -5.97
C ALA A 156 1.04 1.30 -6.81
N ILE A 157 1.92 2.04 -6.14
CA ILE A 157 2.97 2.83 -6.78
C ILE A 157 4.01 1.91 -7.41
N ALA A 158 4.43 0.84 -6.72
CA ALA A 158 5.34 -0.15 -7.26
C ALA A 158 4.77 -0.83 -8.52
N HIS A 159 3.51 -1.27 -8.46
CA HIS A 159 2.79 -1.84 -9.58
C HIS A 159 2.79 -0.89 -10.78
N HIS A 160 2.26 0.33 -10.60
CA HIS A 160 2.19 1.32 -11.67
C HIS A 160 3.55 1.65 -12.28
N ARG A 161 4.59 1.84 -11.46
CA ARG A 161 5.94 2.14 -11.95
C ARG A 161 6.56 1.00 -12.75
N VAL A 162 6.23 -0.25 -12.45
CA VAL A 162 6.84 -1.42 -13.09
C VAL A 162 6.08 -1.88 -14.33
N THR A 163 4.75 -1.88 -14.26
CA THR A 163 3.86 -2.39 -15.32
C THR A 163 3.34 -1.28 -16.24
N GLY A 164 3.29 -0.03 -15.75
CA GLY A 164 2.62 1.08 -16.43
C GLY A 164 1.09 1.06 -16.28
N GLU A 165 0.54 0.13 -15.50
CA GLU A 165 -0.90 -0.05 -15.36
C GLU A 165 -1.47 0.78 -14.19
N ASP A 166 -2.62 1.42 -14.42
CA ASP A 166 -3.26 2.31 -13.44
C ASP A 166 -4.20 1.60 -12.46
N LYS A 167 -4.49 0.31 -12.67
CA LYS A 167 -5.53 -0.43 -11.94
C LYS A 167 -5.39 -0.30 -10.42
N LEU A 168 -4.27 -0.77 -9.86
CA LEU A 168 -4.02 -0.70 -8.41
C LEU A 168 -3.79 0.76 -7.93
N LEU A 169 -3.22 1.63 -8.78
CA LEU A 169 -3.05 3.06 -8.47
C LEU A 169 -4.40 3.74 -8.26
N ASN A 170 -5.39 3.44 -9.09
CA ASN A 170 -6.75 3.98 -8.95
C ASN A 170 -7.44 3.47 -7.70
N VAL A 171 -7.21 2.20 -7.31
CA VAL A 171 -7.69 1.68 -6.01
C VAL A 171 -7.11 2.50 -4.86
N ALA A 172 -5.78 2.69 -4.81
CA ALA A 172 -5.14 3.49 -3.76
C ALA A 172 -5.63 4.94 -3.74
N ARG A 173 -5.81 5.58 -4.90
CA ARG A 173 -6.33 6.95 -5.02
C ARG A 173 -7.75 7.09 -4.47
N ARG A 174 -8.65 6.16 -4.78
CA ARG A 174 -10.02 6.17 -4.26
C ARG A 174 -10.06 6.03 -2.73
N PHE A 175 -9.17 5.21 -2.16
CA PHE A 175 -9.06 5.11 -0.71
C PHE A 175 -8.44 6.40 -0.12
N ALA A 176 -7.42 6.97 -0.76
CA ALA A 176 -6.85 8.26 -0.35
C ALA A 176 -7.88 9.39 -0.38
N ASP A 177 -8.76 9.42 -1.39
CA ASP A 177 -9.86 10.39 -1.50
C ASP A 177 -10.90 10.21 -0.37
N LEU A 178 -11.21 8.97 0.02
CA LEU A 178 -12.04 8.69 1.19
C LEU A 178 -11.38 9.22 2.48
N LEU A 179 -10.09 8.95 2.69
CA LEU A 179 -9.36 9.46 3.85
C LEU A 179 -9.28 10.99 3.84
N TYR A 180 -9.12 11.62 2.67
CA TYR A 180 -9.13 13.09 2.55
C TYR A 180 -10.49 13.67 2.94
N ARG A 181 -11.60 13.06 2.53
CA ARG A 181 -12.94 13.50 2.96
C ARG A 181 -13.14 13.40 4.47
N LEU A 182 -12.60 12.36 5.10
CA LEU A 182 -12.78 12.10 6.53
C LEU A 182 -11.84 12.92 7.42
N PHE A 183 -10.58 13.06 6.99
CA PHE A 183 -9.48 13.56 7.83
C PHE A 183 -8.74 14.77 7.24
N GLY A 184 -9.11 15.23 6.05
CA GLY A 184 -8.59 16.45 5.43
C GLY A 184 -9.05 17.73 6.15
N PRO A 185 -8.84 18.91 5.54
CA PRO A 185 -9.09 20.21 6.18
C PRO A 185 -10.49 20.35 6.81
N GLU A 186 -11.52 19.96 6.07
CA GLU A 186 -12.94 19.99 6.47
C GLU A 186 -13.37 18.79 7.32
N GLY A 187 -12.49 17.78 7.43
CA GLY A 187 -12.73 16.56 8.18
C GLY A 187 -12.34 16.68 9.66
N ARG A 188 -12.60 15.60 10.42
CA ARG A 188 -12.13 15.51 11.81
C ARG A 188 -10.62 15.28 11.86
N TRP A 189 -9.99 15.60 12.97
CA TRP A 189 -8.61 15.18 13.19
C TRP A 189 -8.54 13.65 13.26
N GLY A 190 -7.53 13.06 12.60
CA GLY A 190 -7.30 11.63 12.58
C GLY A 190 -5.87 11.34 12.13
N THR A 191 -5.21 10.38 12.79
CA THR A 191 -3.93 9.82 12.36
C THR A 191 -3.89 8.36 12.80
N CYS A 192 -3.00 7.55 12.23
CA CYS A 192 -2.89 6.15 12.63
C CYS A 192 -2.07 5.99 13.92
N GLY A 193 -2.47 5.06 14.79
CA GLY A 193 -1.63 4.61 15.91
C GLY A 193 -0.31 3.96 15.43
N HIS A 194 -0.28 3.42 14.22
CA HIS A 194 0.90 2.87 13.56
C HIS A 194 1.27 3.72 12.32
N PRO A 195 2.30 4.59 12.39
CA PRO A 195 2.73 5.41 11.25
C PRO A 195 3.10 4.56 10.03
N GLU A 196 2.69 4.98 8.84
CA GLU A 196 2.99 4.34 7.53
C GLU A 196 2.34 5.16 6.40
N ALA A 197 1.05 5.51 6.54
CA ALA A 197 0.31 6.26 5.53
C ALA A 197 0.91 7.62 5.20
N GLU A 198 1.57 8.29 6.14
CA GLU A 198 2.14 9.61 5.95
C GLU A 198 3.21 9.59 4.84
N MET A 199 4.10 8.59 4.83
CA MET A 199 5.11 8.45 3.77
C MET A 199 4.51 7.97 2.46
N ALA A 200 3.53 7.07 2.52
CA ALA A 200 2.84 6.56 1.34
C ALA A 200 2.07 7.66 0.60
N LEU A 201 1.40 8.57 1.32
CA LEU A 201 0.69 9.73 0.78
C LEU A 201 1.63 10.73 0.10
N VAL A 202 2.82 10.97 0.69
CA VAL A 202 3.85 11.81 0.06
C VAL A 202 4.30 11.21 -1.26
N GLU A 203 4.47 9.89 -1.31
CA GLU A 203 4.85 9.19 -2.54
C GLU A 203 3.71 9.17 -3.56
N LEU A 204 2.45 9.02 -3.12
CA LEU A 204 1.29 9.12 -3.99
C LEU A 204 1.13 10.51 -4.59
N TYR A 205 1.43 11.58 -3.84
CA TYR A 205 1.52 12.93 -4.37
C TYR A 205 2.59 13.04 -5.46
N ARG A 206 3.78 12.45 -5.25
CA ARG A 206 4.85 12.45 -6.26
C ARG A 206 4.45 11.71 -7.53
N GLU A 207 3.70 10.63 -7.40
CA GLU A 207 3.24 9.83 -8.54
C GLU A 207 2.12 10.51 -9.33
N THR A 208 1.20 11.19 -8.65
CA THR A 208 -0.05 11.69 -9.26
C THR A 208 -0.09 13.20 -9.47
N GLY A 209 0.75 13.97 -8.77
CA GLY A 209 0.69 15.42 -8.69
C GLY A 209 -0.46 15.98 -7.84
N GLU A 210 -1.30 15.12 -7.24
CA GLU A 210 -2.47 15.54 -6.46
C GLU A 210 -2.07 16.06 -5.08
N ARG A 211 -2.14 17.39 -4.90
CA ARG A 211 -1.70 18.09 -3.69
C ARG A 211 -2.51 17.69 -2.46
N ARG A 212 -3.76 17.28 -2.62
CA ARG A 212 -4.62 16.82 -1.51
C ARG A 212 -3.96 15.69 -0.70
N TYR A 213 -3.21 14.80 -1.35
CA TYR A 213 -2.51 13.71 -0.65
C TYR A 213 -1.36 14.21 0.22
N LEU A 214 -0.59 15.21 -0.25
CA LEU A 214 0.47 15.83 0.53
C LEU A 214 -0.08 16.62 1.73
N GLU A 215 -1.20 17.34 1.54
CA GLU A 215 -1.90 18.05 2.62
C GLU A 215 -2.39 17.08 3.70
N LEU A 216 -2.96 15.93 3.28
CA LEU A 216 -3.41 14.90 4.21
C LEU A 216 -2.23 14.31 5.01
N ALA A 217 -1.09 14.04 4.36
CA ALA A 217 0.11 13.56 5.03
C ALA A 217 0.59 14.56 6.10
N SER A 218 0.68 15.85 5.76
CA SER A 218 1.06 16.90 6.72
C SER A 218 0.08 16.94 7.89
N ARG A 219 -1.22 16.90 7.62
CA ARG A 219 -2.25 16.94 8.65
C ARG A 219 -2.21 15.75 9.59
N MET A 220 -1.91 14.55 9.08
CA MET A 220 -1.74 13.34 9.91
C MET A 220 -0.51 13.42 10.82
N ILE A 221 0.58 14.04 10.35
CA ILE A 221 1.77 14.34 11.16
C ILE A 221 1.41 15.35 12.26
N ASP A 222 0.76 16.47 11.89
CA ASP A 222 0.37 17.54 12.81
C ASP A 222 -0.71 17.10 13.82
N ALA A 223 -1.48 16.06 13.49
CA ALA A 223 -2.48 15.47 14.38
C ALA A 223 -1.84 14.68 15.54
N ARG A 224 -0.63 14.16 15.36
CA ARG A 224 0.04 13.30 16.34
C ARG A 224 0.46 14.12 17.56
N GLY A 225 0.00 13.71 18.75
CA GLY A 225 0.27 14.43 20.01
C GLY A 225 -0.59 15.69 20.23
N ARG A 226 -1.56 15.99 19.36
CA ARG A 226 -2.47 17.15 19.51
C ARG A 226 -3.41 16.99 20.72
N LYS A 227 -3.85 18.10 21.33
CA LYS A 227 -4.88 18.13 22.39
C LYS A 227 -6.22 18.72 21.88
N PRO A 228 -7.40 18.12 22.21
CA PRO A 228 -7.55 16.81 22.83
C PRO A 228 -6.96 15.70 21.94
N PRO A 229 -6.50 14.58 22.53
CA PRO A 229 -5.83 13.53 21.78
C PRO A 229 -6.74 12.96 20.70
N VAL A 230 -6.20 12.91 19.49
CA VAL A 230 -6.82 12.30 18.31
C VAL A 230 -6.77 10.77 18.39
N LEU A 231 -5.80 10.27 19.15
CA LEU A 231 -5.53 8.89 19.48
C LEU A 231 -5.86 8.69 20.96
N ASP A 232 -6.89 7.94 21.32
CA ASP A 232 -7.13 7.61 22.73
C ASP A 232 -5.91 6.88 23.36
N GLY A 233 -5.51 7.28 24.56
CA GLY A 233 -4.77 6.40 25.47
C GLY A 233 -3.32 5.96 25.16
N SER A 234 -2.59 6.45 24.14
CA SER A 234 -1.17 6.08 24.03
C SER A 234 -0.28 6.96 24.93
N ILE A 235 0.21 6.40 26.03
CA ILE A 235 1.28 7.00 26.87
C ILE A 235 2.63 7.12 26.14
N TYR A 236 2.77 6.47 24.99
CA TYR A 236 4.00 6.45 24.19
C TYR A 236 4.03 7.52 23.08
N LEU A 237 2.94 8.25 22.89
CA LEU A 237 2.81 9.29 21.87
C LEU A 237 2.45 10.68 22.46
N LEU A 238 2.69 10.86 23.77
CA LEU A 238 2.66 12.15 24.46
C LEU A 238 4.05 12.77 24.53
#